data_AF-A0A918Q3D6-F1
#
_entry.id   AF-A0A918Q3D6-F1
#
_cell.length_a   1.000
_cell.length_b   1.000
_cell.length_c   1.000
_cell.angle_alpha   90.00
_cell.angle_beta   90.00
_cell.angle_gamma   90.00
#
_symmetry.space_group_name_H-M   'P 1'
#
loop_
_entity.id
_entity.type
_entity.pdbx_description
1 polymer ?
#
loop_
_entity_poly.entity_id
_entity_poly.type
_entity_poly.pdbx_seq_one_letter_code
_entity_poly.pdbx_strand_id
1 'polypeptide(L)'
;MGKLPGNDVLEQLHLLGMSDAEIAARYEVTRQAVNKRLVDMELRSKSRYVAHAHDLVPWQVKTVQGGKGTHHTAYPLESLKLYLRALMEDPHMTPRQVTDAERFERRLLNDPRKVLDYDRDKGFFWRYREPEDGSLIVAWPKDVPSKEKNMELLEMPKEAKLAARKKALDG
;
A
#
# COMPACT_ATOMS: atom_id res chain seq x y z
N MET A 1 -15.59 32.24 -2.84
CA MET A 1 -14.73 31.19 -3.39
C MET A 1 -13.35 31.40 -2.83
N GLY A 2 -12.82 30.43 -2.08
CA GLY A 2 -11.46 30.49 -1.59
C GLY A 2 -10.44 30.43 -2.74
N LYS A 3 -9.24 30.98 -2.50
CA LYS A 3 -8.13 30.96 -3.44
C LYS A 3 -7.07 30.00 -2.93
N LEU A 4 -6.64 29.07 -3.79
CA LEU A 4 -5.53 28.18 -3.50
C LEU A 4 -4.28 29.02 -3.22
N PRO A 5 -3.49 28.70 -2.19
CA PRO A 5 -2.27 29.45 -1.89
C PRO A 5 -1.24 29.31 -3.02
N GLY A 6 -0.18 30.13 -2.95
CA GLY A 6 0.95 30.04 -3.87
C GLY A 6 1.63 28.67 -3.82
N ASN A 7 2.39 28.35 -4.86
CA ASN A 7 3.11 27.07 -5.01
C ASN A 7 4.06 26.81 -3.82
N ASP A 8 4.78 27.84 -3.36
CA ASP A 8 5.66 27.83 -2.20
C ASP A 8 4.95 27.39 -0.91
N VAL A 9 3.79 27.97 -0.64
CA VAL A 9 2.98 27.63 0.52
C VAL A 9 2.37 26.24 0.37
N LEU A 10 1.92 25.87 -0.83
CA LEU A 10 1.37 24.55 -1.09
C LEU A 10 2.40 23.43 -0.91
N GLU A 11 3.65 23.68 -1.34
CA GLU A 11 4.79 22.80 -1.13
C GLU A 11 5.11 22.65 0.35
N GLN A 12 5.17 23.75 1.10
CA GLN A 12 5.42 23.71 2.54
C GLN A 12 4.34 22.91 3.27
N LEU A 13 3.05 23.10 2.95
CA LEU A 13 1.95 22.35 3.55
C LEU A 13 2.02 20.87 3.21
N HIS A 14 2.43 20.53 1.98
CA HIS A 14 2.65 19.15 1.55
C HIS A 14 3.82 18.50 2.30
N LEU A 15 4.94 19.20 2.46
CA LEU A 15 6.11 18.75 3.22
C LEU A 15 5.80 18.57 4.71
N LEU A 16 4.88 19.38 5.25
CA LEU A 16 4.34 19.23 6.61
C LEU A 16 3.33 18.07 6.74
N GLY A 17 3.07 17.32 5.66
CA GLY A 17 2.23 16.13 5.67
C GLY A 17 0.72 16.40 5.69
N MET A 18 0.28 17.62 5.40
CA MET A 18 -1.16 17.90 5.28
C MET A 18 -1.74 17.21 4.05
N SER A 19 -2.90 16.58 4.22
CA SER A 19 -3.64 15.95 3.13
C SER A 19 -4.33 16.97 2.22
N ASP A 20 -4.59 16.59 0.96
CA ASP A 20 -5.34 17.43 0.00
C ASP A 20 -6.69 17.91 0.56
N ALA A 21 -7.33 17.12 1.42
CA ALA A 21 -8.62 17.45 2.04
C ALA A 21 -8.47 18.52 3.12
N GLU A 22 -7.43 18.45 3.94
CA GLU A 22 -7.15 19.44 4.99
C GLU A 22 -6.71 20.77 4.37
N ILE A 23 -5.88 20.74 3.33
CA ILE A 23 -5.50 21.93 2.55
C ILE A 23 -6.74 22.54 1.89
N ALA A 24 -7.62 21.71 1.30
CA ALA A 24 -8.85 22.18 0.67
C ALA A 24 -9.80 22.87 1.66
N ALA A 25 -10.00 22.27 2.84
CA ALA A 25 -10.81 22.85 3.90
C ALA A 25 -10.23 24.18 4.41
N ARG A 26 -8.90 24.23 4.61
CA ARG A 26 -8.20 25.42 5.13
C ARG A 26 -8.30 26.63 4.21
N TYR A 27 -8.33 26.42 2.90
CA TYR A 27 -8.35 27.49 1.90
C TYR A 27 -9.69 27.63 1.18
N GLU A 28 -10.74 26.94 1.64
CA GLU A 28 -12.08 26.96 1.04
C GLU A 28 -12.08 26.68 -0.48
N VAL A 29 -11.25 25.72 -0.89
CA VAL A 29 -11.13 25.25 -2.28
C VAL A 29 -11.54 23.78 -2.38
N THR A 30 -11.72 23.27 -3.60
CA THR A 30 -12.01 21.85 -3.79
C THR A 30 -10.75 21.01 -3.63
N ARG A 31 -10.89 19.80 -3.10
CA ARG A 31 -9.82 18.78 -3.08
C ARG A 31 -9.22 18.57 -4.47
N GLN A 32 -10.04 18.61 -5.51
CA GLN A 32 -9.58 18.46 -6.90
C GLN A 32 -8.66 19.60 -7.35
N ALA A 33 -8.89 20.84 -6.90
CA ALA A 33 -8.03 21.98 -7.24
C ALA A 33 -6.66 21.88 -6.56
N VAL A 34 -6.62 21.49 -5.28
CA VAL A 34 -5.37 21.20 -4.55
C VAL A 34 -4.62 20.08 -5.24
N ASN A 35 -5.34 19.00 -5.53
CA ASN A 35 -4.77 17.80 -6.12
C ASN A 35 -4.18 18.06 -7.52
N LYS A 36 -4.90 18.81 -8.37
CA LYS A 36 -4.42 19.22 -9.68
C LYS A 36 -3.14 20.04 -9.54
N ARG A 37 -3.10 21.01 -8.62
CA ARG A 37 -1.92 21.86 -8.44
C ARG A 37 -0.71 21.09 -7.93
N LEU A 38 -0.88 20.17 -6.97
CA LEU A 38 0.22 19.32 -6.49
C LEU A 38 0.76 18.38 -7.59
N VAL A 39 -0.11 17.92 -8.50
CA VAL A 39 0.31 17.18 -9.70
C VAL A 39 1.10 18.07 -10.65
N ASP A 40 0.61 19.28 -10.95
CA ASP A 40 1.28 20.24 -11.83
C ASP A 40 2.66 20.67 -11.29
N MET A 41 2.86 20.60 -9.96
CA MET A 41 4.11 20.88 -9.28
C MET A 41 5.03 19.65 -9.16
N GLU A 42 4.63 18.49 -9.66
CA GLU A 42 5.33 17.20 -9.49
C GLU A 42 5.53 16.79 -8.01
N LEU A 43 4.82 17.45 -7.09
CA LEU A 43 4.89 17.20 -5.64
C LEU A 43 4.00 16.03 -5.20
N ARG A 44 3.29 15.39 -6.12
CA ARG A 44 2.72 14.07 -5.85
C ARG A 44 3.85 13.03 -5.74
N SER A 45 4.59 13.08 -4.64
CA SER A 45 5.20 11.86 -4.13
C SER A 45 4.04 10.96 -3.68
N LYS A 46 3.97 9.72 -4.19
CA LYS A 46 3.24 8.69 -3.45
C LYS A 46 3.76 8.77 -2.02
N SER A 47 2.88 8.83 -1.02
CA SER A 47 3.28 8.74 0.39
C SER A 47 4.42 7.73 0.51
N ARG A 48 5.50 8.06 1.22
CA ARG A 48 6.69 7.20 1.30
C ARG A 48 6.33 5.74 1.60
N TYR A 49 5.28 5.51 2.39
CA TYR A 49 4.72 4.21 2.72
C TYR A 49 4.07 3.52 1.52
N VAL A 50 3.34 4.26 0.68
CA VAL A 50 2.77 3.74 -0.57
C VAL A 50 3.89 3.40 -1.56
N ALA A 51 4.87 4.28 -1.75
CA ALA A 51 6.01 4.02 -2.62
C ALA A 51 6.77 2.78 -2.16
N HIS A 52 7.08 2.70 -0.87
CA HIS A 52 7.81 1.58 -0.27
C HIS A 52 7.01 0.27 -0.34
N ALA A 53 5.70 0.27 -0.05
CA ALA A 53 4.86 -0.91 -0.21
C ALA A 53 4.78 -1.39 -1.67
N HIS A 54 4.79 -0.47 -2.64
CA HIS A 54 4.88 -0.81 -4.05
C HIS A 54 6.23 -1.44 -4.41
N ASP A 55 7.32 -0.91 -3.86
CA ASP A 55 8.68 -1.40 -4.12
C ASP A 55 8.92 -2.81 -3.55
N LEU A 56 8.14 -3.23 -2.55
CA LEU A 56 8.20 -4.57 -1.96
C LEU A 56 7.41 -5.62 -2.76
N VAL A 57 6.67 -5.21 -3.79
CA VAL A 57 6.00 -6.15 -4.70
C VAL A 57 7.03 -6.65 -5.71
N PRO A 58 7.40 -7.95 -5.71
CA PRO A 58 8.53 -8.43 -6.51
C PRO A 58 8.17 -8.66 -7.99
N TRP A 59 6.88 -8.70 -8.32
CA TRP A 59 6.41 -9.04 -9.67
C TRP A 59 6.24 -7.81 -10.57
N GLN A 60 6.55 -7.98 -11.85
CA GLN A 60 6.13 -7.04 -12.89
C GLN A 60 4.63 -7.26 -13.22
N VAL A 61 3.77 -6.60 -12.48
CA VAL A 61 2.31 -6.76 -12.61
C VAL A 61 1.81 -6.21 -13.94
N LYS A 62 0.94 -6.97 -14.62
CA LYS A 62 0.35 -6.63 -15.91
C LYS A 62 -0.49 -5.36 -15.80
N THR A 63 -0.11 -4.36 -16.58
CA THR A 63 -0.84 -3.11 -16.78
C THR A 63 -1.25 -3.00 -18.25
N VAL A 64 -2.50 -2.60 -18.51
CA VAL A 64 -3.02 -2.41 -19.87
C VAL A 64 -3.67 -1.04 -19.95
N GLN A 65 -3.36 -0.26 -20.99
CA GLN A 65 -4.06 1.00 -21.26
C GLN A 65 -5.54 0.71 -21.55
N GLY A 66 -6.44 1.38 -20.84
CA GLY A 66 -7.89 1.18 -20.96
C GLY A 66 -8.51 0.19 -19.95
N GLY A 67 -7.72 -0.36 -19.01
CA GLY A 67 -8.22 -1.02 -17.79
C GLY A 67 -8.74 -2.45 -17.94
N LYS A 68 -9.16 -2.89 -19.13
CA LYS A 68 -9.55 -4.30 -19.35
C LYS A 68 -8.31 -5.21 -19.34
N GLY A 69 -8.29 -6.19 -18.42
CA GLY A 69 -7.19 -7.16 -18.29
C GLY A 69 -5.97 -6.67 -17.50
N THR A 70 -6.10 -5.57 -16.74
CA THR A 70 -5.07 -5.13 -15.78
C THR A 70 -5.15 -5.93 -14.48
N HIS A 71 -4.01 -6.33 -13.93
CA HIS A 71 -3.92 -6.96 -12.62
C HIS A 71 -3.44 -5.98 -11.54
N HIS A 72 -3.08 -4.75 -11.92
CA HIS A 72 -2.58 -3.74 -10.99
C HIS A 72 -3.59 -3.33 -9.91
N THR A 73 -4.89 -3.50 -10.16
CA THR A 73 -5.98 -3.22 -9.21
C THR A 73 -6.59 -4.49 -8.64
N ALA A 74 -5.93 -5.64 -8.81
CA ALA A 74 -6.43 -6.91 -8.30
C ALA A 74 -6.46 -6.88 -6.77
N TYR A 75 -7.55 -7.40 -6.20
CA TYR A 75 -7.77 -7.39 -4.75
C TYR A 75 -6.59 -7.97 -3.94
N PRO A 76 -5.98 -9.12 -4.30
CA PRO A 76 -4.86 -9.66 -3.52
C PRO A 76 -3.65 -8.72 -3.45
N LEU A 77 -3.34 -8.03 -4.56
CA LEU A 77 -2.24 -7.07 -4.62
C LEU A 77 -2.52 -5.83 -3.77
N GLU A 78 -3.73 -5.29 -3.86
CA GLU A 78 -4.11 -4.13 -3.05
C GLU A 78 -4.12 -4.48 -1.56
N SER A 79 -4.64 -5.65 -1.18
CA SER A 79 -4.58 -6.12 0.21
C SER A 79 -3.15 -6.31 0.71
N LEU A 80 -2.24 -6.84 -0.11
CA LEU A 80 -0.82 -6.94 0.22
C LEU A 80 -0.22 -5.55 0.50
N LYS A 81 -0.42 -4.59 -0.41
CA LYS A 81 0.11 -3.23 -0.23
C LYS A 81 -0.43 -2.56 1.03
N LEU A 82 -1.73 -2.72 1.32
CA LEU A 82 -2.34 -2.18 2.54
C LEU A 82 -1.77 -2.84 3.79
N TYR A 83 -1.56 -4.17 3.77
CA TYR A 83 -0.91 -4.89 4.85
C TYR A 83 0.51 -4.36 5.13
N LEU A 84 1.32 -4.19 4.08
CA LEU A 84 2.67 -3.63 4.20
C LEU A 84 2.65 -2.21 4.76
N ARG A 85 1.75 -1.35 4.29
CA ARG A 85 1.58 0.01 4.84
C ARG A 85 1.21 -0.01 6.32
N ALA A 86 0.36 -0.94 6.74
CA ALA A 86 -0.03 -1.09 8.14
C ALA A 86 1.16 -1.54 9.01
N LEU A 87 2.00 -2.47 8.52
CA LEU A 87 3.23 -2.89 9.21
C LEU A 87 4.24 -1.74 9.35
N MET A 88 4.31 -0.85 8.36
CA MET A 88 5.13 0.37 8.41
C MET A 88 4.50 1.52 9.21
N GLU A 89 3.35 1.27 9.83
CA GLU A 89 2.63 2.24 10.66
C GLU A 89 2.22 3.52 9.92
N ASP A 90 1.78 3.39 8.66
CA ASP A 90 1.33 4.54 7.86
C ASP A 90 0.16 5.29 8.55
N PRO A 91 0.37 6.54 9.02
CA PRO A 91 -0.64 7.28 9.79
C PRO A 91 -1.79 7.78 8.91
N HIS A 92 -1.67 7.68 7.59
CA HIS A 92 -2.67 8.17 6.64
C HIS A 92 -3.61 7.07 6.13
N MET A 93 -3.59 5.88 6.74
CA MET A 93 -4.52 4.82 6.41
C MET A 93 -5.93 5.12 6.92
N THR A 94 -6.92 5.02 6.04
CA THR A 94 -8.33 5.11 6.44
C THR A 94 -8.75 3.90 7.28
N PRO A 95 -9.79 4.00 8.14
CA PRO A 95 -10.26 2.86 8.94
C PRO A 95 -10.63 1.62 8.11
N ARG A 96 -11.15 1.84 6.89
CA ARG A 96 -11.43 0.77 5.93
C ARG A 96 -10.15 0.08 5.46
N GLN A 97 -9.12 0.84 5.12
CA GLN A 97 -7.82 0.30 4.70
C GLN A 97 -7.14 -0.49 5.81
N VAL A 98 -7.23 -0.02 7.06
CA VAL A 98 -6.76 -0.78 8.24
C VAL A 98 -7.50 -2.10 8.36
N THR A 99 -8.84 -2.08 8.24
CA THR A 99 -9.67 -3.29 8.28
C THR A 99 -9.31 -4.28 7.16
N ASP A 100 -9.03 -3.80 5.95
CA ASP A 100 -8.63 -4.66 4.83
C ASP A 100 -7.22 -5.25 5.03
N ALA A 101 -6.30 -4.50 5.64
CA ALA A 101 -4.98 -5.01 6.06
C ALA A 101 -5.10 -6.11 7.13
N GLU A 102 -5.95 -5.93 8.15
CA GLU A 102 -6.23 -6.94 9.17
C GLU A 102 -6.82 -8.23 8.58
N ARG A 103 -7.71 -8.10 7.58
CA ARG A 103 -8.27 -9.27 6.88
C ARG A 103 -7.21 -10.04 6.12
N PHE A 104 -6.23 -9.34 5.54
CA PHE A 104 -5.10 -9.98 4.88
C PHE A 104 -4.22 -10.73 5.88
N GLU A 105 -3.86 -10.10 7.01
CA GLU A 105 -3.12 -10.75 8.09
C GLU A 105 -3.83 -12.01 8.60
N ARG A 106 -5.14 -11.91 8.86
CA ARG A 106 -5.94 -13.06 9.30
C ARG A 106 -5.95 -14.19 8.28
N ARG A 107 -5.98 -13.87 6.98
CA ARG A 107 -5.89 -14.90 5.93
C ARG A 107 -4.56 -15.64 6.00
N LEU A 108 -3.45 -14.93 6.17
CA LEU A 108 -2.12 -15.54 6.32
C LEU A 108 -2.09 -16.49 7.53
N LEU A 109 -2.58 -16.02 8.68
CA LEU A 109 -2.60 -16.82 9.91
C LEU A 109 -3.53 -18.04 9.84
N ASN A 110 -4.66 -17.93 9.15
CA ASN A 110 -5.62 -19.02 9.01
C ASN A 110 -5.13 -20.14 8.09
N ASP A 111 -4.27 -19.83 7.11
CA ASP A 111 -3.71 -20.83 6.19
C ASP A 111 -2.21 -20.58 5.98
N PRO A 112 -1.37 -20.85 7.00
CA PRO A 112 0.05 -20.52 6.97
C PRO A 112 0.82 -21.34 5.94
N ARG A 113 0.22 -22.40 5.38
CA ARG A 113 0.81 -23.22 4.32
C ARG A 113 0.68 -22.59 2.94
N LYS A 114 -0.05 -21.47 2.81
CA LYS A 114 -0.21 -20.76 1.56
C LYS A 114 0.68 -19.54 1.46
N VAL A 115 1.04 -19.22 0.23
CA VAL A 115 1.81 -18.05 -0.18
C VAL A 115 1.10 -17.37 -1.34
N LEU A 116 1.15 -16.04 -1.39
CA LEU A 116 0.60 -15.27 -2.50
C LEU A 116 1.58 -15.32 -3.67
N ASP A 117 1.11 -15.76 -4.82
CA ASP A 117 1.88 -15.81 -6.06
C ASP A 117 1.18 -15.02 -7.18
N TYR A 118 1.91 -14.78 -8.25
CA TYR A 118 1.45 -14.02 -9.39
C TYR A 118 1.93 -14.65 -10.70
N ASP A 119 0.97 -14.91 -11.57
CA ASP A 119 1.20 -15.29 -12.96
C ASP A 119 0.67 -14.18 -13.87
N ARG A 120 1.41 -13.86 -14.93
CA ARG A 120 1.06 -12.73 -15.80
C ARG A 120 -0.26 -12.93 -16.54
N ASP A 121 -0.62 -14.17 -16.84
CA ASP A 121 -1.82 -14.53 -17.61
C ASP A 121 -3.02 -14.79 -16.69
N LYS A 122 -2.81 -15.46 -15.56
CA LYS A 122 -3.85 -15.85 -14.60
C LYS A 122 -4.09 -14.81 -13.50
N GLY A 123 -3.12 -13.93 -13.25
CA GLY A 123 -3.17 -12.95 -12.17
C GLY A 123 -2.68 -13.50 -10.83
N PHE A 124 -3.19 -12.92 -9.75
CA PHE A 124 -2.80 -13.28 -8.37
C PHE A 124 -3.56 -14.50 -7.87
N PHE A 125 -2.87 -15.45 -7.26
CA PHE A 125 -3.47 -16.64 -6.67
C PHE A 125 -2.71 -17.09 -5.43
N TRP A 126 -3.38 -17.85 -4.58
CA TRP A 126 -2.76 -18.48 -3.41
C TRP A 126 -2.39 -19.91 -3.74
N ARG A 127 -1.11 -20.26 -3.63
CA ARG A 127 -0.63 -21.64 -3.77
C ARG A 127 -0.05 -22.17 -2.47
N TYR A 128 0.14 -23.48 -2.40
CA TYR A 128 0.93 -24.06 -1.31
C TYR A 128 2.38 -23.61 -1.39
N ARG A 129 2.98 -23.42 -0.22
CA ARG A 129 4.39 -23.09 -0.05
C ARG A 129 5.27 -24.25 -0.53
N GLU A 130 6.32 -23.88 -1.22
CA GLU A 130 7.46 -24.72 -1.53
C GLU A 130 8.60 -24.37 -0.54
N PRO A 131 9.58 -25.27 -0.32
CA PRO A 131 10.71 -25.00 0.57
C PRO A 131 11.44 -23.69 0.27
N GLU A 132 11.51 -23.30 -1.00
CA GLU A 132 12.17 -22.08 -1.50
C GLU A 132 11.46 -20.80 -1.06
N ASP A 133 10.16 -20.84 -0.75
CA ASP A 133 9.42 -19.66 -0.28
C ASP A 133 9.78 -19.29 1.17
N GLY A 134 10.32 -20.25 1.92
CA GLY A 134 10.62 -20.10 3.35
C GLY A 134 9.43 -19.55 4.14
N SER A 135 9.69 -18.49 4.91
CA SER A 135 8.69 -17.80 5.73
C SER A 135 8.00 -16.64 5.00
N LEU A 136 8.18 -16.42 3.69
CA LEU A 136 7.68 -15.21 3.03
C LEU A 136 6.18 -15.26 2.73
N ILE A 137 5.46 -14.14 2.86
CA ILE A 137 4.02 -14.05 2.52
C ILE A 137 3.77 -14.02 1.01
N VAL A 138 4.82 -13.74 0.22
CA VAL A 138 4.82 -13.72 -1.24
C VAL A 138 5.82 -14.73 -1.81
N ALA A 139 5.47 -15.34 -2.94
CA ALA A 139 6.34 -16.20 -3.71
C ALA A 139 7.35 -15.32 -4.45
N TRP A 140 8.59 -15.28 -3.96
CA TRP A 140 9.62 -14.42 -4.53
C TRP A 140 10.14 -15.04 -5.84
N PRO A 141 10.09 -14.32 -6.98
CA PRO A 141 10.59 -14.84 -8.25
C PRO A 141 12.11 -15.11 -8.20
N LYS A 142 12.54 -16.27 -8.71
CA LYS A 142 13.96 -16.69 -8.68
C LYS A 142 14.90 -15.72 -9.41
N ASP A 143 14.42 -15.07 -10.46
CA ASP A 143 15.20 -14.15 -11.30
C ASP A 143 15.18 -12.70 -10.80
N VAL A 144 14.47 -12.43 -9.69
CA VAL A 144 14.38 -11.09 -9.10
C VAL A 144 15.29 -11.05 -7.87
N PRO A 145 16.36 -10.22 -7.87
CA PRO A 145 17.22 -10.06 -6.71
C PRO A 145 16.40 -9.72 -5.48
N SER A 146 16.63 -10.46 -4.39
CA SER A 146 16.02 -10.13 -3.10
C SER A 146 16.42 -8.72 -2.70
N LYS A 147 15.45 -7.92 -2.29
CA LYS A 147 15.72 -6.63 -1.65
C LYS A 147 15.99 -6.93 -0.18
N GLU A 148 17.23 -7.33 0.15
CA GLU A 148 17.63 -7.72 1.53
C GLU A 148 17.13 -6.73 2.59
N LYS A 149 17.08 -5.45 2.23
CA LYS A 149 16.48 -4.39 3.04
C LYS A 149 14.95 -4.50 3.06
N ASN A 150 14.38 -4.76 4.23
CA ASN A 150 12.94 -4.85 4.53
C ASN A 150 12.25 -6.19 4.20
N MET A 151 13.00 -7.29 4.03
CA MET A 151 12.40 -8.62 3.87
C MET A 151 11.60 -9.06 5.09
N GLU A 152 11.92 -8.53 6.27
CA GLU A 152 11.19 -8.78 7.52
C GLU A 152 9.71 -8.33 7.45
N LEU A 153 9.38 -7.35 6.60
CA LEU A 153 7.99 -6.94 6.37
C LEU A 153 7.20 -7.94 5.53
N LEU A 154 7.90 -8.82 4.81
CA LEU A 154 7.33 -9.87 4.00
C LEU A 154 7.39 -11.23 4.69
N GLU A 155 7.86 -11.32 5.93
CA GLU A 155 7.81 -12.55 6.70
C GLU A 155 6.39 -12.84 7.21
N MET A 156 6.06 -14.12 7.31
CA MET A 156 4.81 -14.61 7.88
C MET A 156 4.65 -14.10 9.32
N PRO A 157 3.50 -13.48 9.66
CA PRO A 157 3.24 -13.07 11.02
C PRO A 157 3.15 -14.31 11.93
N LYS A 158 3.77 -14.25 13.11
CA LYS A 158 3.64 -15.29 14.14
C LYS A 158 2.32 -15.20 14.91
N GLU A 159 1.76 -14.00 14.98
CA GLU A 159 0.52 -13.67 15.68
C GLU A 159 -0.16 -12.46 15.02
N ALA A 160 -1.43 -12.22 15.34
CA ALA A 160 -2.19 -11.09 14.79
C ALA A 160 -1.74 -9.77 15.45
N LYS A 161 -0.87 -9.02 14.76
CA LYS A 161 -0.32 -7.75 15.28
C LYS A 161 -1.28 -6.59 15.06
N LEU A 162 -1.95 -6.56 13.91
CA LEU A 162 -2.77 -5.40 13.52
C LEU A 162 -4.06 -5.33 14.36
N ALA A 163 -4.71 -6.47 14.60
CA ALA A 163 -5.93 -6.52 15.40
C ALA A 163 -5.69 -6.12 16.87
N ALA A 164 -4.56 -6.54 17.46
CA ALA A 164 -4.18 -6.16 18.82
C ALA A 164 -3.92 -4.65 18.93
N ARG A 165 -3.27 -4.07 17.93
CA ARG A 165 -2.98 -2.62 17.87
C ARG A 165 -4.23 -1.77 17.74
N LYS A 166 -5.17 -2.15 16.88
CA LYS A 166 -6.45 -1.42 16.74
C LYS A 166 -7.19 -1.36 18.06
N LYS A 167 -7.25 -2.48 18.79
CA LYS A 167 -7.88 -2.53 20.12
C LYS A 167 -7.23 -1.57 21.14
N ALA A 168 -5.92 -1.34 21.03
CA ALA A 168 -5.20 -0.40 21.90
C ALA A 168 -5.40 1.08 21.52
N LEU A 169 -5.84 1.38 20.29
CA LEU A 169 -6.16 2.74 19.85
C LEU A 169 -7.61 3.13 20.10
N ASP A 170 -8.52 2.14 20.14
CA ASP A 170 -9.96 2.34 20.34
C ASP A 170 -10.38 2.33 21.84
N GLY A 171 -9.46 2.08 22.77
CA GLY A 171 -9.71 1.99 24.22
C GLY A 171 -8.98 3.04 25.01
#